data_AF-A0A925Q9L0-F1
#
_entry.id   AF-A0A925Q9L0-F1
#
_cell.length_a   1.000
_cell.length_b   1.000
_cell.length_c   1.000
_cell.angle_alpha   90.00
_cell.angle_beta   90.00
_cell.angle_gamma   90.00
#
_symmetry.space_group_name_H-M   'P 1'
#
loop_
_entity.id
_entity.type
_entity.pdbx_description
1 polymer ?
#
loop_
_entity_poly.entity_id
_entity_poly.type
_entity_poly.pdbx_seq_one_letter_code
_entity_poly.pdbx_strand_id
1 'polypeptide(L)'
;MFHIDSGTAVAATTTSLSLRCRFDASGTIACHAGNRDRAAGDASHMPGVTGERKRFRVFADLRDDPFFNNVRGSRAALNVAAAALAGTSKDAGGCPRFDAATSAKIIGEWRHTDGEPGANFLAGWKTAAIVIEIDVAAVNGGGPALGLWVTTETRDTGVTTDRMGRALTGNALLGTFARKEVSDALKERYNRAPQEHWQEFAAELAGNLAIYDGFDGICGNQWLAVQNAAPATRYTQLSRLLADDRLWVNSRSGRCRQYLAAEFDLVGATNDDCGGRTPDYDAVDVFRSLAMRGEISGLSDGVDRDDARTTTDFPFLRAPTSSTGK
;
A
#
# COMPACT_ATOMS: atom_id res chain seq x y z
N MET A 1 3.07 10.12 -11.92
CA MET A 1 3.20 11.37 -11.14
C MET A 1 3.26 11.00 -9.67
N PHE A 2 4.26 11.48 -8.96
CA PHE A 2 4.37 11.35 -7.51
C PHE A 2 3.80 12.60 -6.87
N HIS A 3 2.96 12.43 -5.86
CA HIS A 3 2.34 13.52 -5.13
C HIS A 3 2.83 13.47 -3.69
N ILE A 4 3.24 14.63 -3.19
CA ILE A 4 3.78 14.78 -1.85
C ILE A 4 3.08 15.99 -1.22
N ASP A 5 2.14 15.71 -0.34
CA ASP A 5 1.56 16.72 0.54
C ASP A 5 2.43 16.86 1.78
N SER A 6 2.53 18.07 2.33
CA SER A 6 3.25 18.34 3.58
C SER A 6 2.41 19.18 4.54
N GLY A 7 2.56 18.90 5.82
CA GLY A 7 1.71 19.44 6.88
C GLY A 7 2.31 19.36 8.27
N THR A 8 1.62 19.94 9.24
CA THR A 8 2.04 19.90 10.65
C THR A 8 1.79 18.53 11.29
N ALA A 9 0.79 17.78 10.79
CA ALA A 9 0.41 16.45 11.27
C ALA A 9 -0.22 15.62 10.14
N VAL A 10 -0.39 14.31 10.39
CA VAL A 10 -1.16 13.41 9.51
C VAL A 10 -2.57 13.97 9.30
N ALA A 11 -3.04 13.89 8.06
CA ALA A 11 -4.29 14.48 7.57
C ALA A 11 -4.42 16.02 7.66
N ALA A 12 -3.38 16.74 8.10
CA ALA A 12 -3.37 18.20 8.24
C ALA A 12 -2.30 18.86 7.35
N THR A 13 -2.46 18.74 6.03
CA THR A 13 -1.52 19.23 5.01
C THR A 13 -1.88 20.62 4.50
N THR A 14 -0.88 21.45 4.22
CA THR A 14 -1.05 22.85 3.78
C THR A 14 -0.29 23.18 2.49
N THR A 15 0.65 22.32 2.08
CA THR A 15 1.46 22.51 0.88
C THR A 15 1.54 21.19 0.11
N SER A 16 1.46 21.26 -1.23
CA SER A 16 1.58 20.09 -2.10
C SER A 16 2.69 20.29 -3.14
N LEU A 17 3.40 19.22 -3.46
CA LEU A 17 4.34 19.13 -4.57
C LEU A 17 3.98 17.91 -5.43
N SER A 18 3.88 18.12 -6.74
CA SER A 18 3.83 17.02 -7.70
C SER A 18 5.15 16.90 -8.44
N LEU A 19 5.70 15.68 -8.46
CA LEU A 19 6.83 15.30 -9.30
C LEU A 19 6.31 14.48 -10.48
N ARG A 20 6.35 15.10 -11.67
CA ARG A 20 5.86 14.49 -12.90
C ARG A 20 7.02 13.98 -13.72
N CYS A 21 7.04 12.69 -14.02
CA CYS A 21 7.96 12.05 -14.96
C CYS A 21 7.22 11.58 -16.20
N ARG A 22 7.79 11.83 -17.37
CA ARG A 22 7.29 11.36 -18.68
C ARG A 22 8.39 10.63 -19.42
N PHE A 23 8.03 9.53 -20.07
CA PHE A 23 8.91 8.77 -20.95
C PHE A 23 8.57 9.10 -22.41
N ASP A 24 9.59 9.30 -23.23
CA ASP A 24 9.43 9.37 -24.68
C ASP A 24 9.47 7.97 -25.34
N ALA A 25 9.40 7.92 -26.67
CA ALA A 25 9.39 6.65 -27.40
C ALA A 25 10.75 5.91 -27.37
N SER A 26 11.84 6.61 -27.01
CA SER A 26 13.18 6.04 -26.85
C SER A 26 13.46 5.55 -25.42
N GLY A 27 12.52 5.76 -24.49
CA GLY A 27 12.72 5.46 -23.07
C GLY A 27 13.42 6.59 -22.29
N THR A 28 13.74 7.71 -22.94
CA THR A 28 14.32 8.88 -22.27
C THR A 28 13.29 9.49 -21.32
N ILE A 29 13.71 9.80 -20.10
CA ILE A 29 12.84 10.37 -19.06
C ILE A 29 12.97 11.89 -19.01
N ALA A 30 11.86 12.57 -18.72
CA ALA A 30 11.84 13.98 -18.32
C ALA A 30 10.98 14.12 -17.04
N CYS A 31 11.61 14.51 -15.94
CA CYS A 31 11.01 14.68 -14.63
C CYS A 31 11.04 16.14 -14.17
N HIS A 32 9.94 16.61 -13.59
CA HIS A 32 9.78 17.97 -13.05
C HIS A 32 9.20 17.90 -11.64
N ALA A 33 9.92 18.46 -10.66
CA ALA A 33 9.45 18.62 -9.28
C ALA A 33 8.86 20.03 -9.12
N GLY A 34 7.65 20.26 -9.65
CA GLY A 34 7.08 21.60 -9.80
C GLY A 34 8.09 22.58 -10.44
N ASN A 35 8.25 23.75 -9.82
CA ASN A 35 9.28 24.74 -10.22
C ASN A 35 10.60 24.58 -9.45
N ARG A 36 10.76 23.52 -8.64
CA ARG A 36 11.90 23.34 -7.72
C ARG A 36 13.13 22.81 -8.44
N ASP A 37 12.96 21.83 -9.32
CA ASP A 37 14.05 21.21 -10.07
C ASP A 37 13.52 20.40 -11.26
N ARG A 38 14.40 20.06 -12.20
CA ARG A 38 14.13 19.26 -13.40
C ARG A 38 15.29 18.31 -13.66
N ALA A 39 14.97 17.07 -14.07
CA ALA A 39 15.94 16.07 -14.52
C ALA A 39 15.49 15.51 -15.88
N ALA A 40 16.39 15.36 -16.84
CA ALA A 40 16.08 14.73 -18.12
C ALA A 40 17.29 13.97 -18.68
N GLY A 41 17.05 12.80 -19.28
CA GLY A 41 18.10 11.95 -19.85
C GLY A 41 17.76 10.46 -19.81
N ASP A 42 18.75 9.61 -20.07
CA ASP A 42 18.64 8.17 -19.84
C ASP A 42 18.85 7.87 -18.35
N ALA A 43 17.79 7.38 -17.69
CA ALA A 43 17.79 7.03 -16.27
C ALA A 43 17.86 5.51 -16.01
N SER A 44 18.11 4.71 -17.05
CA SER A 44 18.20 3.24 -16.93
C SER A 44 19.53 2.76 -16.35
N HIS A 45 20.54 3.61 -16.37
CA HIS A 45 21.88 3.29 -15.88
C HIS A 45 22.20 4.01 -14.57
N MET A 46 23.05 3.40 -13.75
CA MET A 46 23.60 4.07 -12.56
C MET A 46 24.52 5.23 -12.95
N PRO A 47 24.47 6.37 -12.23
CA PRO A 47 23.76 6.63 -10.96
C PRO A 47 22.33 7.18 -11.11
N GLY A 48 21.71 7.03 -12.28
CA GLY A 48 20.46 7.70 -12.67
C GLY A 48 20.71 9.11 -13.22
N VAL A 49 19.64 9.91 -13.33
CA VAL A 49 19.71 11.32 -13.75
C VAL A 49 19.49 12.22 -12.54
N THR A 50 20.46 13.09 -12.25
CA THR A 50 20.33 14.13 -11.21
C THR A 50 19.68 15.39 -11.80
N GLY A 51 18.82 16.04 -11.01
CA GLY A 51 18.23 17.31 -11.39
C GLY A 51 19.25 18.45 -11.54
N GLU A 52 18.93 19.42 -12.39
CA GLU A 52 19.74 20.60 -12.69
C GLU A 52 20.15 21.38 -11.42
N ARG A 53 19.28 21.40 -10.41
CA ARG A 53 19.49 22.06 -9.12
C ARG A 53 19.83 21.09 -7.99
N LYS A 54 20.06 19.82 -8.32
CA LYS A 54 20.47 18.75 -7.39
C LYS A 54 19.51 18.58 -6.20
N ARG A 55 18.22 18.78 -6.41
CA ARG A 55 17.17 18.57 -5.40
C ARG A 55 16.60 17.17 -5.40
N PHE A 56 16.73 16.47 -6.53
CA PHE A 56 16.34 15.06 -6.64
C PHE A 56 17.20 14.34 -7.68
N ARG A 57 17.17 13.01 -7.62
CA ARG A 57 17.65 12.12 -8.68
C ARG A 57 16.61 11.06 -9.00
N VAL A 58 16.60 10.61 -10.25
CA VAL A 58 15.66 9.62 -10.77
C VAL A 58 16.39 8.45 -11.41
N PHE A 59 15.86 7.25 -11.17
CA PHE A 59 16.25 6.00 -11.80
C PHE A 59 15.00 5.35 -12.40
N ALA A 60 15.13 4.76 -13.58
CA ALA A 60 14.03 4.04 -14.22
C ALA A 60 14.54 2.86 -15.07
N ASP A 61 14.36 1.65 -14.58
CA ASP A 61 14.66 0.40 -15.30
C ASP A 61 14.01 -0.80 -14.57
N LEU A 62 14.25 -2.01 -15.07
CA LEU A 62 13.89 -3.24 -14.40
C LEU A 62 14.64 -3.42 -13.07
N ARG A 63 13.88 -3.79 -12.05
CA ARG A 63 14.34 -4.19 -10.72
C ARG A 63 13.66 -5.46 -10.28
N ASP A 64 14.28 -6.13 -9.31
CA ASP A 64 13.61 -7.17 -8.55
C ASP A 64 12.40 -6.56 -7.81
N ASP A 65 11.33 -7.32 -7.64
CA ASP A 65 10.10 -6.81 -7.03
C ASP A 65 10.15 -6.94 -5.50
N PRO A 66 10.25 -5.83 -4.74
CA PRO A 66 10.37 -5.90 -3.29
C PRO A 66 9.02 -6.16 -2.59
N PHE A 67 7.93 -6.41 -3.33
CA PHE A 67 6.63 -6.76 -2.75
C PHE A 67 6.48 -8.28 -2.67
N PHE A 68 6.92 -8.81 -1.53
CA PHE A 68 6.77 -10.22 -1.22
C PHE A 68 5.41 -10.50 -0.57
N ASN A 69 4.72 -11.53 -1.06
CA ASN A 69 3.38 -11.93 -0.60
C ASN A 69 3.05 -13.34 -1.11
N ASN A 70 2.40 -14.14 -0.26
CA ASN A 70 1.76 -15.38 -0.67
C ASN A 70 0.39 -15.10 -1.34
N VAL A 71 0.42 -14.61 -2.59
CA VAL A 71 -0.81 -14.26 -3.35
C VAL A 71 -1.73 -15.46 -3.57
N ARG A 72 -1.15 -16.66 -3.78
CA ARG A 72 -1.92 -17.89 -4.00
C ARG A 72 -2.66 -18.33 -2.74
N GLY A 73 -1.96 -18.38 -1.60
CA GLY A 73 -2.55 -18.67 -0.29
C GLY A 73 -3.59 -17.64 0.10
N SER A 74 -3.33 -16.37 -0.16
CA SER A 74 -4.30 -15.29 0.05
C SER A 74 -5.59 -15.51 -0.74
N ARG A 75 -5.48 -15.90 -2.01
CA ARG A 75 -6.66 -16.21 -2.83
C ARG A 75 -7.39 -17.46 -2.33
N ALA A 76 -6.67 -18.49 -1.88
CA ALA A 76 -7.26 -19.69 -1.29
C ALA A 76 -8.03 -19.37 0.00
N ALA A 77 -7.44 -18.57 0.89
CA ALA A 77 -8.07 -18.09 2.13
C ALA A 77 -9.36 -17.31 1.85
N LEU A 78 -9.32 -16.37 0.90
CA LEU A 78 -10.50 -15.60 0.49
C LEU A 78 -11.59 -16.48 -0.14
N ASN A 79 -11.22 -17.52 -0.88
CA ASN A 79 -12.19 -18.48 -1.43
C ASN A 79 -12.88 -19.29 -0.32
N VAL A 80 -12.13 -19.71 0.71
CA VAL A 80 -12.70 -20.39 1.88
C VAL A 80 -13.70 -19.48 2.60
N ALA A 81 -13.30 -18.23 2.86
CA ALA A 81 -14.19 -17.24 3.45
C ALA A 81 -15.45 -17.01 2.60
N ALA A 82 -15.29 -16.80 1.29
CA ALA A 82 -16.40 -16.57 0.36
C ALA A 82 -17.41 -17.72 0.37
N ALA A 83 -16.93 -18.97 0.39
CA ALA A 83 -17.80 -20.15 0.47
C ALA A 83 -18.56 -20.22 1.81
N ALA A 84 -17.89 -19.89 2.92
CA ALA A 84 -18.50 -19.93 4.25
C ALA A 84 -19.50 -18.80 4.50
N LEU A 85 -19.37 -17.65 3.84
CA LEU A 85 -20.24 -16.48 4.01
C LEU A 85 -21.72 -16.79 3.78
N ALA A 86 -22.06 -17.73 2.90
CA ALA A 86 -23.46 -18.09 2.60
C ALA A 86 -24.21 -18.70 3.80
N GLY A 87 -23.49 -19.39 4.70
CA GLY A 87 -24.06 -20.04 5.89
C GLY A 87 -23.76 -19.32 7.20
N THR A 88 -22.99 -18.23 7.16
CA THR A 88 -22.49 -17.55 8.36
C THR A 88 -23.32 -16.33 8.70
N SER A 89 -23.83 -16.28 9.93
CA SER A 89 -24.51 -15.08 10.43
C SER A 89 -23.53 -13.92 10.57
N LYS A 90 -23.99 -12.71 10.23
CA LYS A 90 -23.24 -11.47 10.42
C LYS A 90 -23.83 -10.69 11.58
N ASP A 91 -23.00 -9.98 12.32
CA ASP A 91 -23.49 -8.99 13.26
C ASP A 91 -23.99 -7.72 12.54
N ALA A 92 -24.52 -6.75 13.30
CA ALA A 92 -25.06 -5.52 12.73
C ALA A 92 -24.00 -4.61 12.06
N GLY A 93 -22.70 -4.92 12.21
CA GLY A 93 -21.60 -4.24 11.53
C GLY A 93 -21.16 -4.94 10.25
N GLY A 94 -21.77 -6.09 9.92
CA GLY A 94 -21.42 -6.89 8.75
C GLY A 94 -20.32 -7.92 9.02
N CYS A 95 -19.84 -8.05 10.27
CA CYS A 95 -18.79 -9.00 10.61
C CYS A 95 -19.33 -10.42 10.70
N PRO A 96 -18.78 -11.38 9.92
CA PRO A 96 -19.20 -12.77 9.94
C PRO A 96 -18.70 -13.47 11.21
N ARG A 97 -19.58 -14.23 11.86
CA ARG A 97 -19.22 -15.08 13.00
C ARG A 97 -18.78 -16.46 12.52
N PHE A 98 -17.60 -16.53 11.91
CA PHE A 98 -17.02 -17.81 11.52
C PHE A 98 -16.76 -18.68 12.75
N ASP A 99 -16.99 -19.99 12.64
CA ASP A 99 -16.62 -20.93 13.69
C ASP A 99 -15.10 -21.15 13.71
N ALA A 100 -14.60 -21.71 14.82
CA ALA A 100 -13.17 -21.91 15.01
C ALA A 100 -12.52 -22.76 13.90
N ALA A 101 -13.26 -23.73 13.33
CA ALA A 101 -12.76 -24.58 12.26
C ALA A 101 -12.60 -23.79 10.94
N THR A 102 -13.57 -22.94 10.62
CA THR A 102 -13.55 -22.06 9.46
C THR A 102 -12.45 -21.02 9.57
N SER A 103 -12.35 -20.33 10.71
CA SER A 103 -11.28 -19.35 10.97
C SER A 103 -9.89 -19.99 10.89
N ALA A 104 -9.71 -21.18 11.50
CA ALA A 104 -8.46 -21.93 11.40
C ALA A 104 -8.13 -22.31 9.95
N LYS A 105 -9.13 -22.66 9.14
CA LYS A 105 -8.93 -22.96 7.72
C LYS A 105 -8.53 -21.71 6.93
N ILE A 106 -9.21 -20.58 7.13
CA ILE A 106 -8.88 -19.31 6.45
C ILE A 106 -7.43 -18.91 6.76
N ILE A 107 -7.05 -18.89 8.05
CA ILE A 107 -5.69 -18.56 8.49
C ILE A 107 -4.67 -19.59 7.98
N GLY A 108 -5.07 -20.87 7.95
CA GLY A 108 -4.27 -21.96 7.42
C GLY A 108 -3.91 -21.75 5.94
N GLU A 109 -4.90 -21.52 5.08
CA GLU A 109 -4.67 -21.27 3.64
C GLU A 109 -3.78 -20.05 3.40
N TRP A 110 -3.87 -19.02 4.25
CA TRP A 110 -3.05 -17.82 4.10
C TRP A 110 -1.56 -18.11 4.18
N ARG A 111 -1.17 -19.08 5.02
CA ARG A 111 0.22 -19.43 5.33
C ARG A 111 0.84 -20.43 4.36
N HIS A 112 0.05 -20.94 3.42
CA HIS A 112 0.46 -22.03 2.54
C HIS A 112 0.24 -21.67 1.07
N THR A 113 1.04 -22.27 0.20
CA THR A 113 0.85 -22.20 -1.25
C THR A 113 0.62 -23.62 -1.75
N ASP A 114 -0.59 -23.90 -2.22
CA ASP A 114 -0.95 -25.21 -2.78
C ASP A 114 -0.66 -26.39 -1.80
N GLY A 115 -0.81 -26.14 -0.49
CA GLY A 115 -0.57 -27.10 0.60
C GLY A 115 0.86 -27.13 1.15
N GLU A 116 1.79 -26.45 0.50
CA GLU A 116 3.20 -26.30 0.92
C GLU A 116 3.41 -25.00 1.71
N PRO A 117 4.56 -24.79 2.37
CA PRO A 117 4.88 -23.51 2.99
C PRO A 117 4.66 -22.32 2.03
N GLY A 118 4.27 -21.17 2.58
CA GLY A 118 4.03 -19.95 1.81
C GLY A 118 5.21 -19.60 0.90
N ALA A 119 4.90 -19.26 -0.35
CA ALA A 119 5.88 -18.89 -1.35
C ALA A 119 5.62 -17.49 -1.89
N ASN A 120 6.68 -16.70 -2.05
CA ASN A 120 6.60 -15.39 -2.68
C ASN A 120 6.14 -15.55 -4.15
N PHE A 121 4.96 -15.00 -4.47
CA PHE A 121 4.39 -15.12 -5.80
C PHE A 121 5.23 -14.41 -6.88
N LEU A 122 5.90 -13.32 -6.50
CA LEU A 122 6.68 -12.47 -7.40
C LEU A 122 8.17 -12.85 -7.42
N ALA A 123 8.56 -13.94 -6.76
CA ALA A 123 9.94 -14.41 -6.74
C ALA A 123 10.52 -14.52 -8.17
N GLY A 124 11.60 -13.77 -8.44
CA GLY A 124 12.30 -13.76 -9.72
C GLY A 124 11.60 -13.01 -10.86
N TRP A 125 10.48 -12.32 -10.59
CA TRP A 125 9.83 -11.44 -11.57
C TRP A 125 10.62 -10.15 -11.72
N LYS A 126 10.58 -9.58 -12.93
CA LYS A 126 11.18 -8.27 -13.20
C LYS A 126 10.09 -7.20 -13.21
N THR A 127 10.21 -6.22 -12.34
CA THR A 127 9.27 -5.10 -12.27
C THR A 127 9.89 -3.85 -12.88
N ALA A 128 9.13 -3.16 -13.72
CA ALA A 128 9.51 -1.82 -14.19
C ALA A 128 9.44 -0.85 -13.00
N ALA A 129 10.60 -0.41 -12.54
CA ALA A 129 10.72 0.46 -11.38
C ALA A 129 11.03 1.89 -11.81
N ILE A 130 10.43 2.85 -11.12
CA ILE A 130 10.87 4.24 -11.09
C ILE A 130 11.17 4.62 -9.65
N VAL A 131 12.39 5.08 -9.39
CA VAL A 131 12.85 5.46 -8.04
C VAL A 131 13.24 6.92 -8.05
N ILE A 132 12.70 7.66 -7.08
CA ILE A 132 13.03 9.05 -6.83
C ILE A 132 13.67 9.17 -5.45
N GLU A 133 14.85 9.75 -5.39
CA GLU A 133 15.41 10.29 -4.15
C GLU A 133 15.32 11.82 -4.22
N ILE A 134 14.74 12.44 -3.19
CA ILE A 134 14.47 13.88 -3.14
C ILE A 134 14.85 14.48 -1.78
N ASP A 135 15.41 15.69 -1.80
CA ASP A 135 15.70 16.46 -0.59
C ASP A 135 14.44 16.66 0.24
N VAL A 136 14.46 16.28 1.52
CA VAL A 136 13.34 16.54 2.45
C VAL A 136 12.97 18.02 2.48
N ALA A 137 13.97 18.92 2.49
CA ALA A 137 13.77 20.37 2.47
C ALA A 137 13.05 20.87 1.19
N ALA A 138 13.07 20.10 0.10
CA ALA A 138 12.34 20.45 -1.11
C ALA A 138 10.84 20.13 -1.00
N VAL A 139 10.43 19.25 -0.08
CA VAL A 139 9.07 18.70 -0.01
C VAL A 139 8.33 19.01 1.28
N ASN A 140 9.01 19.34 2.37
CA ASN A 140 8.42 19.53 3.70
C ASN A 140 7.96 20.98 4.01
N GLY A 141 7.67 21.78 2.98
CA GLY A 141 7.37 23.21 3.12
C GLY A 141 6.15 23.52 3.99
N GLY A 142 5.17 22.61 4.06
CA GLY A 142 3.99 22.71 4.93
C GLY A 142 4.20 22.13 6.34
N GLY A 143 5.33 21.46 6.58
CA GLY A 143 5.67 20.81 7.85
C GLY A 143 6.21 19.39 7.68
N PRO A 144 6.50 18.70 8.80
CA PRO A 144 7.20 17.42 8.80
C PRO A 144 6.40 16.22 8.30
N ALA A 145 5.07 16.28 8.35
CA ALA A 145 4.21 15.16 8.02
C ALA A 145 4.01 15.16 6.50
N LEU A 146 4.54 14.15 5.83
CA LEU A 146 4.46 14.00 4.38
C LEU A 146 3.41 12.95 4.04
N GLY A 147 2.40 13.29 3.24
CA GLY A 147 1.44 12.35 2.68
C GLY A 147 1.80 12.03 1.23
N LEU A 148 2.12 10.78 0.93
CA LEU A 148 2.63 10.36 -0.38
C LEU A 148 1.65 9.42 -1.10
N TRP A 149 1.46 9.66 -2.39
CA TRP A 149 0.78 8.73 -3.29
C TRP A 149 1.26 8.93 -4.71
N VAL A 150 1.02 7.96 -5.57
CA VAL A 150 1.47 7.95 -6.96
C VAL A 150 0.29 7.66 -7.86
N THR A 151 0.22 8.37 -8.98
CA THR A 151 -0.65 8.04 -10.09
C THR A 151 0.15 7.66 -11.33
N THR A 152 -0.32 6.71 -12.12
CA THR A 152 0.18 6.45 -13.47
C THR A 152 -0.88 6.85 -14.48
N GLU A 153 -0.47 7.48 -15.57
CA GLU A 153 -1.37 8.02 -16.58
C GLU A 153 -0.94 7.51 -17.95
N THR A 154 -1.90 7.18 -18.80
CA THR A 154 -1.61 6.89 -20.20
C THR A 154 -1.15 8.17 -20.90
N ARG A 155 -0.05 8.08 -21.67
CA ARG A 155 0.56 9.25 -22.33
C ARG A 155 -0.39 9.97 -23.29
N ASP A 156 -1.21 9.21 -24.01
CA ASP A 156 -1.99 9.75 -25.14
C ASP A 156 -3.33 10.33 -24.70
N THR A 157 -3.95 9.74 -23.66
CA THR A 157 -5.28 10.18 -23.19
C THR A 157 -5.23 10.95 -21.89
N GLY A 158 -4.12 10.89 -21.14
CA GLY A 158 -4.01 11.47 -19.80
C GLY A 158 -4.86 10.76 -18.75
N VAL A 159 -5.52 9.65 -19.10
CA VAL A 159 -6.34 8.87 -18.16
C VAL A 159 -5.44 8.18 -17.15
N THR A 160 -5.74 8.38 -15.88
CA THR A 160 -5.13 7.67 -14.76
C THR A 160 -5.49 6.19 -14.82
N THR A 161 -4.48 5.31 -14.87
CA THR A 161 -4.64 3.86 -14.83
C THR A 161 -4.58 3.33 -13.41
N ASP A 162 -3.66 3.85 -12.60
CA ASP A 162 -3.44 3.41 -11.23
C ASP A 162 -3.27 4.59 -10.28
N ARG A 163 -3.73 4.38 -9.05
CA ARG A 163 -3.46 5.22 -7.89
C ARG A 163 -3.01 4.32 -6.76
N MET A 164 -1.92 4.68 -6.09
CA MET A 164 -1.38 3.90 -4.99
C MET A 164 -0.67 4.79 -3.97
N GLY A 165 -0.98 4.62 -2.69
CA GLY A 165 -0.08 5.01 -1.62
C GLY A 165 0.10 3.91 -0.58
N ARG A 166 -0.99 3.36 -0.03
CA ARG A 166 -0.88 2.28 0.96
C ARG A 166 -0.89 0.89 0.34
N ALA A 167 -0.12 -0.02 0.93
CA ALA A 167 -0.10 -1.41 0.51
C ALA A 167 -1.48 -2.04 0.70
N LEU A 168 -1.87 -2.89 -0.26
CA LEU A 168 -3.08 -3.71 -0.26
C LEU A 168 -4.44 -2.98 -0.25
N THR A 169 -4.57 -1.70 0.07
CA THR A 169 -5.87 -1.00 0.14
C THR A 169 -6.77 -1.29 -1.07
N GLY A 170 -6.29 -1.01 -2.30
CA GLY A 170 -7.07 -1.24 -3.50
C GLY A 170 -7.27 -2.72 -3.85
N ASN A 171 -6.29 -3.58 -3.55
CA ASN A 171 -6.31 -4.99 -3.95
C ASN A 171 -7.06 -5.90 -2.98
N ALA A 172 -7.03 -5.59 -1.69
CA ALA A 172 -7.58 -6.41 -0.61
C ALA A 172 -8.97 -5.96 -0.14
N LEU A 173 -9.38 -4.72 -0.44
CA LEU A 173 -10.61 -4.13 0.11
C LEU A 173 -11.58 -3.54 -0.93
N LEU A 174 -11.25 -3.54 -2.23
CA LEU A 174 -12.17 -3.07 -3.27
C LEU A 174 -12.75 -4.23 -4.07
N GLY A 175 -14.03 -4.53 -3.85
CA GLY A 175 -14.74 -5.58 -4.57
C GLY A 175 -14.16 -6.97 -4.33
N THR A 176 -13.55 -7.22 -3.16
CA THR A 176 -12.81 -8.44 -2.84
C THR A 176 -13.66 -9.71 -2.96
N PHE A 177 -14.93 -9.61 -2.57
CA PHE A 177 -15.93 -10.69 -2.67
C PHE A 177 -16.96 -10.45 -3.78
N ALA A 178 -16.74 -9.44 -4.63
CA ALA A 178 -17.61 -9.13 -5.75
C ALA A 178 -17.23 -9.97 -6.97
N ARG A 179 -18.13 -10.03 -7.96
CA ARG A 179 -17.79 -10.56 -9.28
C ARG A 179 -16.69 -9.71 -9.92
N LYS A 180 -15.87 -10.34 -10.76
CA LYS A 180 -14.70 -9.71 -11.38
C LYS A 180 -15.04 -8.37 -12.05
N GLU A 181 -16.13 -8.32 -12.82
CA GLU A 181 -16.52 -7.12 -13.57
C GLU A 181 -16.86 -5.94 -12.64
N VAL A 182 -17.42 -6.24 -11.47
CA VAL A 182 -17.74 -5.23 -10.44
C VAL A 182 -16.46 -4.76 -9.74
N SER A 183 -15.58 -5.70 -9.38
CA SER A 183 -14.28 -5.37 -8.79
C SER A 183 -13.43 -4.51 -9.72
N ASP A 184 -13.33 -4.87 -11.00
CA ASP A 184 -12.58 -4.13 -12.01
C ASP A 184 -13.13 -2.70 -12.15
N ALA A 185 -14.44 -2.54 -12.35
CA ALA A 185 -15.07 -1.23 -12.49
C ALA A 185 -14.89 -0.35 -11.24
N LEU A 186 -14.92 -0.95 -10.05
CA LEU A 186 -14.71 -0.25 -8.79
C LEU A 186 -13.25 0.21 -8.64
N LYS A 187 -12.28 -0.63 -8.99
CA LYS A 187 -10.85 -0.30 -8.99
C LYS A 187 -10.53 0.80 -10.00
N GLU A 188 -11.12 0.75 -11.20
CA GLU A 188 -10.97 1.81 -12.19
C GLU A 188 -11.53 3.15 -11.68
N ARG A 189 -12.72 3.13 -11.04
CA ARG A 189 -13.28 4.33 -10.39
C ARG A 189 -12.38 4.86 -9.28
N TYR A 190 -11.85 3.98 -8.44
CA TYR A 190 -10.91 4.33 -7.37
C TYR A 190 -9.65 4.99 -7.94
N ASN A 191 -9.02 4.37 -8.94
CA ASN A 191 -7.80 4.87 -9.55
C ASN A 191 -7.99 6.25 -10.20
N ARG A 192 -9.18 6.52 -10.77
CA ARG A 192 -9.50 7.79 -11.44
C ARG A 192 -10.06 8.87 -10.52
N ALA A 193 -10.46 8.53 -9.30
CA ALA A 193 -11.09 9.49 -8.40
C ALA A 193 -10.09 10.58 -7.94
N PRO A 194 -10.41 11.86 -8.11
CA PRO A 194 -9.62 12.94 -7.52
C PRO A 194 -9.84 12.96 -6.00
N GLN A 195 -8.95 13.66 -5.28
CA GLN A 195 -8.82 13.55 -3.82
C GLN A 195 -10.11 13.86 -3.06
N GLU A 196 -10.89 14.83 -3.54
CA GLU A 196 -12.19 15.22 -3.00
C GLU A 196 -13.23 14.08 -3.02
N HIS A 197 -13.07 13.10 -3.91
CA HIS A 197 -13.96 11.95 -4.06
C HIS A 197 -13.43 10.67 -3.39
N TRP A 198 -12.25 10.72 -2.75
CA TRP A 198 -11.66 9.52 -2.15
C TRP A 198 -12.50 8.92 -1.01
N GLN A 199 -13.18 9.77 -0.23
CA GLN A 199 -14.02 9.31 0.87
C GLN A 199 -15.29 8.58 0.42
N GLU A 200 -15.67 8.65 -0.87
CA GLU A 200 -16.78 7.87 -1.43
C GLU A 200 -16.53 6.35 -1.35
N PHE A 201 -15.27 5.93 -1.27
CA PHE A 201 -14.90 4.52 -1.16
C PHE A 201 -14.89 4.00 0.28
N ALA A 202 -15.00 4.86 1.29
CA ALA A 202 -14.91 4.46 2.70
C ALA A 202 -15.99 3.45 3.12
N ALA A 203 -17.18 3.49 2.49
CA ALA A 203 -18.24 2.52 2.77
C ALA A 203 -17.92 1.12 2.23
N GLU A 204 -17.40 1.02 1.00
CA GLU A 204 -16.94 -0.25 0.42
C GLU A 204 -15.79 -0.84 1.24
N LEU A 205 -14.81 0.00 1.60
CA LEU A 205 -13.68 -0.42 2.44
C LEU A 205 -14.19 -0.93 3.80
N ALA A 206 -15.10 -0.22 4.45
CA ALA A 206 -15.69 -0.66 5.72
C ALA A 206 -16.39 -2.02 5.61
N GLY A 207 -17.13 -2.26 4.53
CA GLY A 207 -17.80 -3.54 4.30
C GLY A 207 -16.83 -4.72 4.16
N ASN A 208 -15.71 -4.54 3.47
CA ASN A 208 -14.68 -5.57 3.36
C ASN A 208 -13.85 -5.72 4.64
N LEU A 209 -13.53 -4.61 5.32
CA LEU A 209 -12.88 -4.64 6.64
C LEU A 209 -13.72 -5.39 7.68
N ALA A 210 -15.06 -5.31 7.62
CA ALA A 210 -15.94 -6.10 8.46
C ALA A 210 -15.77 -7.61 8.24
N ILE A 211 -15.57 -8.03 6.99
CA ILE A 211 -15.35 -9.44 6.66
C ILE A 211 -13.97 -9.90 7.17
N TYR A 212 -12.93 -9.08 6.98
CA TYR A 212 -11.59 -9.35 7.48
C TYR A 212 -11.55 -9.52 9.00
N ASP A 213 -12.20 -8.61 9.75
CA ASP A 213 -12.33 -8.66 11.21
C ASP A 213 -12.94 -9.97 11.70
N GLY A 214 -13.78 -10.65 10.90
CA GLY A 214 -14.32 -11.95 11.28
C GLY A 214 -13.38 -13.15 11.08
N PHE A 215 -12.25 -13.00 10.38
CA PHE A 215 -11.42 -14.14 9.95
C PHE A 215 -10.74 -14.91 11.08
N ASP A 216 -10.52 -14.29 12.22
CA ASP A 216 -10.03 -14.98 13.42
C ASP A 216 -11.18 -15.47 14.34
N GLY A 217 -12.44 -15.22 13.95
CA GLY A 217 -13.64 -15.53 14.72
C GLY A 217 -14.02 -14.46 15.75
N ILE A 218 -13.31 -13.33 15.83
CA ILE A 218 -13.51 -12.28 16.83
C ILE A 218 -13.89 -10.97 16.15
N CYS A 219 -15.16 -10.58 16.25
CA CYS A 219 -15.58 -9.27 15.73
C CYS A 219 -15.19 -8.13 16.69
N GLY A 220 -14.59 -7.07 16.16
CA GLY A 220 -14.36 -5.78 16.79
C GLY A 220 -13.00 -5.61 17.47
N ASN A 221 -12.05 -6.48 17.15
CA ASN A 221 -10.65 -6.36 17.56
C ASN A 221 -9.77 -5.68 16.51
N GLN A 222 -10.24 -5.46 15.27
CA GLN A 222 -9.51 -4.70 14.25
C GLN A 222 -9.00 -3.33 14.72
N TRP A 223 -7.88 -2.89 14.16
CA TRP A 223 -7.28 -1.60 14.46
C TRP A 223 -8.25 -0.45 14.13
N LEU A 224 -8.40 0.50 15.05
CA LEU A 224 -9.38 1.58 14.99
C LEU A 224 -10.86 1.13 14.97
N ALA A 225 -11.15 -0.12 15.31
CA ALA A 225 -12.51 -0.52 15.60
C ALA A 225 -13.03 0.31 16.78
N VAL A 226 -14.10 1.07 16.56
CA VAL A 226 -14.65 1.94 17.60
C VAL A 226 -15.26 1.09 18.71
N GLN A 227 -14.56 1.03 19.85
CA GLN A 227 -15.00 0.28 21.02
C GLN A 227 -16.35 0.82 21.52
N ASN A 228 -17.28 -0.08 21.84
CA ASN A 228 -18.64 0.25 22.32
C ASN A 228 -19.50 1.08 21.35
N ALA A 229 -19.10 1.24 20.09
CA ALA A 229 -19.96 1.87 19.09
C ALA A 229 -21.06 0.92 18.61
N ALA A 230 -22.12 1.52 18.05
CA ALA A 230 -23.08 0.75 17.27
C ALA A 230 -22.32 -0.02 16.18
N PRO A 231 -22.57 -1.34 15.98
CA PRO A 231 -21.81 -2.15 15.04
C PRO A 231 -21.68 -1.55 13.64
N ALA A 232 -22.69 -0.80 13.18
CA ALA A 232 -22.72 -0.12 11.89
C ALA A 232 -21.64 0.97 11.70
N THR A 233 -21.04 1.52 12.77
CA THR A 233 -19.99 2.55 12.68
C THR A 233 -18.61 2.03 13.04
N ARG A 234 -18.50 0.76 13.45
CA ARG A 234 -17.28 0.15 14.00
C ARG A 234 -16.05 0.34 13.12
N TYR A 235 -16.18 0.20 11.80
CA TYR A 235 -15.06 0.22 10.84
C TYR A 235 -14.81 1.59 10.20
N THR A 236 -15.54 2.62 10.61
CA THR A 236 -15.52 3.95 9.97
C THR A 236 -14.15 4.62 10.06
N GLN A 237 -13.43 4.47 11.18
CA GLN A 237 -12.15 5.16 11.36
C GLN A 237 -11.08 4.61 10.43
N LEU A 238 -10.87 3.28 10.43
CA LEU A 238 -9.90 2.65 9.53
C LEU A 238 -10.30 2.79 8.07
N SER A 239 -11.59 2.67 7.74
CA SER A 239 -12.03 2.80 6.35
C SER A 239 -11.81 4.20 5.79
N ARG A 240 -12.01 5.26 6.59
CA ARG A 240 -11.73 6.65 6.20
C ARG A 240 -10.23 6.91 6.07
N LEU A 241 -9.43 6.34 6.98
CA LEU A 241 -7.98 6.41 6.90
C LEU A 241 -7.48 5.78 5.61
N LEU A 242 -7.94 4.56 5.28
CA LEU A 242 -7.53 3.85 4.07
C LEU A 242 -8.11 4.46 2.79
N ALA A 243 -9.30 5.05 2.84
CA ALA A 243 -9.87 5.81 1.72
C ALA A 243 -8.98 7.01 1.36
N ASP A 244 -8.42 7.69 2.37
CA ASP A 244 -7.33 8.64 2.17
C ASP A 244 -6.03 7.89 1.84
N ASP A 245 -5.86 7.48 0.58
CA ASP A 245 -4.81 6.57 0.11
C ASP A 245 -3.37 7.11 0.23
N ARG A 246 -3.15 8.24 0.89
CA ARG A 246 -1.81 8.74 1.23
C ARG A 246 -1.12 7.83 2.24
N LEU A 247 0.11 7.41 1.94
CA LEU A 247 1.01 6.80 2.90
C LEU A 247 1.82 7.90 3.60
N TRP A 248 1.88 7.86 4.94
CA TRP A 248 2.46 8.97 5.71
C TRP A 248 3.90 8.72 6.13
N VAL A 249 4.71 9.77 6.07
CA VAL A 249 6.10 9.79 6.52
C VAL A 249 6.33 10.97 7.46
N ASN A 250 6.90 10.71 8.63
CA ASN A 250 7.44 11.72 9.52
C ASN A 250 8.87 12.08 9.12
N SER A 251 9.02 13.18 8.37
CA SER A 251 10.32 13.62 7.86
C SER A 251 11.27 14.21 8.90
N ARG A 252 10.89 14.28 10.19
CA ARG A 252 11.83 14.61 11.28
C ARG A 252 12.70 13.43 11.65
N SER A 253 12.24 12.20 11.40
CA SER A 253 12.95 10.99 11.77
C SER A 253 13.76 10.44 10.60
N GLY A 254 15.03 10.12 10.85
CA GLY A 254 15.86 9.32 9.96
C GLY A 254 15.82 7.82 10.25
N ARG A 255 14.91 7.37 11.14
CA ARG A 255 14.78 5.97 11.55
C ARG A 255 13.44 5.43 11.10
N CYS A 256 13.47 4.51 10.15
CA CYS A 256 12.29 3.82 9.67
C CYS A 256 12.39 2.37 10.14
N ARG A 257 11.48 1.93 11.02
CA ARG A 257 11.42 0.54 11.49
C ARG A 257 10.04 -0.10 11.37
N GLN A 258 8.98 0.68 11.20
CA GLN A 258 7.61 0.18 11.24
C GLN A 258 6.77 0.73 10.08
N TYR A 259 6.11 -0.18 9.36
CA TYR A 259 5.08 0.19 8.38
C TYR A 259 3.93 0.92 9.08
N LEU A 260 3.46 2.03 8.50
CA LEU A 260 2.37 2.89 9.02
C LEU A 260 2.64 3.58 10.36
N ALA A 261 3.90 3.72 10.78
CA ALA A 261 4.19 4.31 12.08
C ALA A 261 3.62 5.73 12.22
N ALA A 262 3.81 6.58 11.21
CA ALA A 262 3.27 7.95 11.24
C ALA A 262 1.73 7.97 11.40
N GLU A 263 1.01 7.01 10.82
CA GLU A 263 -0.43 6.88 10.98
C GLU A 263 -0.87 6.47 12.40
N PHE A 264 -0.02 5.77 13.17
CA PHE A 264 -0.32 5.46 14.58
C PHE A 264 -0.37 6.71 15.47
N ASP A 265 0.25 7.83 15.06
CA ASP A 265 0.13 9.11 15.76
C ASP A 265 -1.34 9.60 15.82
N LEU A 266 -2.20 9.20 14.86
CA LEU A 266 -3.63 9.55 14.85
C LEU A 266 -4.40 9.01 16.06
N VAL A 267 -3.88 7.98 16.73
CA VAL A 267 -4.45 7.41 17.95
C VAL A 267 -3.65 7.73 19.20
N GLY A 268 -2.78 8.74 19.13
CA GLY A 268 -2.02 9.23 20.28
C GLY A 268 -0.78 8.40 20.60
N ALA A 269 -0.40 7.45 19.73
CA ALA A 269 0.87 6.73 19.85
C ALA A 269 1.99 7.54 19.19
N THR A 270 2.49 8.57 19.90
CA THR A 270 3.65 9.33 19.42
C THR A 270 4.83 8.39 19.20
N ASN A 271 5.31 8.29 17.96
CA ASN A 271 6.52 7.53 17.66
C ASN A 271 7.61 8.41 17.03
N ASP A 272 8.86 8.04 17.29
CA ASP A 272 10.05 8.65 16.70
C ASP A 272 10.43 7.97 15.38
N ASP A 273 9.53 7.18 14.81
CA ASP A 273 9.73 6.48 13.54
C ASP A 273 9.39 7.39 12.36
N CYS A 274 9.99 7.12 11.21
CA CYS A 274 9.69 7.83 9.97
C CYS A 274 8.37 7.34 9.36
N GLY A 275 7.91 6.11 9.65
CA GLY A 275 6.74 5.52 9.04
C GLY A 275 6.96 5.12 7.58
N GLY A 276 5.96 5.37 6.74
CA GLY A 276 5.97 4.98 5.35
C GLY A 276 6.05 3.46 5.16
N ARG A 277 6.64 3.06 4.03
CA ARG A 277 6.93 1.67 3.68
C ARG A 277 8.34 1.60 3.13
N THR A 278 9.25 0.97 3.86
CA THR A 278 10.52 0.55 3.26
C THR A 278 10.30 -0.74 2.46
N PRO A 279 11.08 -0.97 1.39
CA PRO A 279 11.02 -2.21 0.61
C PRO A 279 11.16 -3.50 1.44
N ASP A 280 11.93 -3.47 2.54
CA ASP A 280 12.15 -4.64 3.41
C ASP A 280 11.01 -4.91 4.40
N TYR A 281 10.00 -4.02 4.50
CA TYR A 281 8.89 -4.24 5.40
C TYR A 281 7.90 -5.27 4.84
N ASP A 282 7.52 -6.20 5.70
CA ASP A 282 6.37 -7.06 5.48
C ASP A 282 5.06 -6.27 5.70
N ALA A 283 4.77 -5.40 4.73
CA ALA A 283 3.56 -4.58 4.75
C ALA A 283 2.28 -5.43 4.67
N VAL A 284 2.40 -6.67 4.19
CA VAL A 284 1.30 -7.60 4.00
C VAL A 284 0.85 -8.19 5.34
N ASP A 285 1.79 -8.70 6.13
CA ASP A 285 1.54 -9.24 7.46
C ASP A 285 1.05 -8.16 8.43
N VAL A 286 1.66 -6.95 8.39
CA VAL A 286 1.21 -5.82 9.20
C VAL A 286 -0.22 -5.42 8.82
N PHE A 287 -0.53 -5.27 7.52
CA PHE A 287 -1.87 -4.93 7.06
C PHE A 287 -2.92 -5.95 7.53
N ARG A 288 -2.63 -7.25 7.39
CA ARG A 288 -3.55 -8.33 7.80
C ARG A 288 -3.72 -8.38 9.31
N SER A 289 -2.63 -8.25 10.06
CA SER A 289 -2.66 -8.22 11.52
C SER A 289 -3.52 -7.05 12.03
N LEU A 290 -3.39 -5.86 11.44
CA LEU A 290 -4.22 -4.71 11.80
C LEU A 290 -5.69 -4.92 11.43
N ALA A 291 -5.97 -5.45 10.24
CA ALA A 291 -7.33 -5.64 9.74
C ALA A 291 -8.13 -6.73 10.48
N MET A 292 -7.45 -7.73 11.05
CA MET A 292 -8.12 -8.87 11.71
C MET A 292 -7.95 -8.93 13.22
N ARG A 293 -6.85 -8.38 13.77
CA ARG A 293 -6.53 -8.50 15.21
C ARG A 293 -6.30 -7.18 15.91
N GLY A 294 -6.13 -6.10 15.15
CA GLY A 294 -5.76 -4.79 15.67
C GLY A 294 -4.35 -4.70 16.23
N GLU A 295 -3.51 -5.67 15.89
CA GLU A 295 -2.10 -5.72 16.29
C GLU A 295 -1.19 -5.47 15.08
N ILE A 296 0.02 -4.96 15.32
CA ILE A 296 1.02 -4.73 14.27
C ILE A 296 1.67 -6.03 13.76
N SER A 297 1.39 -7.16 14.42
CA SER A 297 1.97 -8.46 14.13
C SER A 297 1.03 -9.58 14.57
N GLY A 298 1.35 -10.83 14.27
CA GLY A 298 0.65 -12.00 14.79
C GLY A 298 -0.14 -12.78 13.75
N LEU A 299 -0.36 -12.19 12.57
CA LEU A 299 -0.75 -12.91 11.36
C LEU A 299 0.40 -12.91 10.37
N SER A 300 0.62 -14.07 9.76
CA SER A 300 1.62 -14.27 8.72
C SER A 300 1.01 -14.97 7.54
N ASP A 301 1.52 -14.68 6.34
CA ASP A 301 1.20 -15.39 5.10
C ASP A 301 2.24 -16.44 4.69
N GLY A 302 3.24 -16.64 5.56
CA GLY A 302 4.34 -17.57 5.37
C GLY A 302 5.53 -17.01 4.60
N VAL A 303 5.50 -15.74 4.17
CA VAL A 303 6.57 -15.09 3.41
C VAL A 303 7.06 -13.84 4.17
N ASP A 304 8.03 -14.03 5.06
CA ASP A 304 8.47 -12.95 5.98
C ASP A 304 9.52 -11.98 5.37
N ARG A 305 9.98 -12.23 4.14
CA ARG A 305 11.01 -11.42 3.48
C ARG A 305 11.00 -11.60 1.97
N ASP A 306 11.57 -10.62 1.28
CA ASP A 306 11.89 -10.72 -0.13
C ASP A 306 13.07 -11.68 -0.41
N ASP A 307 13.06 -12.25 -1.60
CA ASP A 307 14.12 -13.11 -2.12
C ASP A 307 15.38 -12.31 -2.47
N ALA A 308 15.22 -11.05 -2.87
CA ALA A 308 16.31 -10.12 -3.21
C ALA A 308 16.43 -8.98 -2.18
N ARG A 309 17.39 -9.08 -1.27
CA ARG A 309 17.63 -8.02 -0.26
C ARG A 309 17.84 -6.65 -0.90
N THR A 310 17.16 -5.65 -0.37
CA THR A 310 17.30 -4.26 -0.79
C THR A 310 18.60 -3.65 -0.27
N THR A 311 18.92 -2.44 -0.74
CA THR A 311 20.19 -1.77 -0.45
C THR A 311 19.96 -0.35 0.07
N THR A 312 20.91 0.19 0.83
CA THR A 312 20.87 1.60 1.26
C THR A 312 21.37 2.55 0.18
N ASP A 313 22.00 2.03 -0.87
CA ASP A 313 22.48 2.82 -2.00
C ASP A 313 21.34 2.99 -3.00
N PHE A 314 21.17 4.20 -3.52
CA PHE A 314 20.23 4.44 -4.62
C PHE A 314 20.51 3.49 -5.79
N PRO A 315 19.49 2.88 -6.42
CA PRO A 315 18.06 3.17 -6.33
C PRO A 315 17.33 2.35 -5.25
N PHE A 316 18.05 1.88 -4.23
CA PHE A 316 17.57 1.10 -3.09
C PHE A 316 17.05 -0.29 -3.42
N LEU A 317 16.66 -0.52 -4.67
CA LEU A 317 16.16 -1.79 -5.19
C LEU A 317 17.27 -2.59 -5.88
N ARG A 318 17.21 -3.92 -5.72
CA ARG A 318 18.17 -4.85 -6.30
C ARG A 318 17.95 -4.96 -7.81
N ALA A 319 19.04 -5.03 -8.59
CA ALA A 319 18.97 -5.39 -10.00
C ALA A 319 18.46 -6.84 -10.19
N PRO A 320 17.69 -7.14 -11.25
CA PRO A 320 17.17 -8.49 -11.47
C PRO A 320 18.29 -9.53 -11.61
N THR A 321 18.08 -10.74 -11.10
CA THR A 321 19.02 -11.85 -11.34
C THR A 321 18.99 -12.30 -12.80
N SER A 322 20.14 -12.70 -13.35
CA SER A 322 20.34 -13.03 -14.77
C SER A 322 19.79 -14.40 -15.20
N SER A 323 19.15 -15.17 -14.32
CA SER A 323 18.43 -16.38 -14.73
C SER A 323 17.14 -16.00 -15.46
N THR A 324 16.86 -16.71 -16.55
CA THR A 324 15.61 -16.71 -17.33
C THR A 324 14.35 -16.49 -16.47
N GLY A 325 13.98 -15.23 -16.24
CA GLY A 325 12.81 -14.82 -15.48
C GLY A 325 11.66 -14.44 -16.40
N LYS A 326 10.43 -14.73 -15.97
CA LYS A 326 9.19 -14.20 -16.56
C LYS A 326 9.05 -12.71 -16.27
#